data_AF-A0A963II73-F1
#
_entry.id   AF-A0A963II73-F1
#
_cell.length_a   1.000
_cell.length_b   1.000
_cell.length_c   1.000
_cell.angle_alpha   90.00
_cell.angle_beta   90.00
_cell.angle_gamma   90.00
#
_symmetry.space_group_name_H-M   'P 1'
#
loop_
_entity.id
_entity.type
_entity.pdbx_description
1 polymer ?
#
loop_
_entity_poly.entity_id
_entity_poly.type
_entity_poly.pdbx_seq_one_letter_code
_entity_poly.pdbx_strand_id
1 'polypeptide(L)' 'GPMDFAGWFEAYLDGHWYTFDARNNVPRIGRVLIARGRDAADVAISSTFGPNILKRFEVRTDEVVEG' A
#
# COMPACT_ATOMS: atom_id res chain seq x y z
N GLY A 1 -5.36 8.33 7.71
CA GLY A 1 -6.02 9.63 7.41
C GLY A 1 -6.10 9.81 5.90
N PRO A 2 -6.33 11.03 5.36
CA PRO A 2 -6.21 11.28 3.93
C PRO A 2 -4.81 10.91 3.37
N MET A 3 -3.78 10.95 4.23
CA MET A 3 -2.41 10.52 3.93
C MET A 3 -2.03 9.34 4.82
N ASP A 4 -2.00 8.14 4.26
CA ASP A 4 -1.62 6.88 4.94
C ASP A 4 -1.21 5.85 3.88
N PHE A 5 -0.56 4.76 4.29
CA PHE A 5 -0.43 3.61 3.40
C PHE A 5 -1.80 2.95 3.20
N ALA A 6 -2.04 2.45 1.98
CA ALA A 6 -3.25 1.74 1.64
C ALA A 6 -2.91 0.29 1.30
N GLY A 7 -3.71 -0.64 1.84
CA GLY A 7 -3.75 -2.02 1.39
C GLY A 7 -4.86 -2.20 0.35
N TRP A 8 -4.58 -3.00 -0.66
CA TRP A 8 -5.54 -3.52 -1.63
C TRP A 8 -5.15 -4.95 -1.98
N PHE A 9 -5.99 -5.64 -2.76
CA PHE A 9 -5.63 -6.97 -3.26
C PHE A 9 -5.75 -7.03 -4.77
N GLU A 10 -5.15 -8.07 -5.32
CA GLU A 10 -5.28 -8.40 -6.73
C GLU A 10 -5.77 -9.83 -6.89
N ALA A 11 -6.64 -10.07 -7.86
CA ALA A 11 -7.09 -11.40 -8.22
C ALA A 11 -6.57 -11.76 -9.60
N TYR A 12 -6.08 -12.99 -9.75
CA TYR A 12 -5.69 -13.53 -11.03
C TYR A 12 -6.92 -14.12 -11.73
N LEU A 13 -7.34 -13.50 -12.82
CA LEU A 13 -8.52 -13.89 -13.60
C LEU A 13 -8.10 -13.95 -15.07
N ASP A 14 -8.45 -15.02 -15.78
CA ASP A 14 -8.21 -15.17 -17.22
C ASP A 14 -6.81 -14.75 -17.70
N GLY A 15 -5.76 -15.24 -17.02
CA GLY A 15 -4.38 -14.97 -17.42
C GLY A 15 -3.78 -13.64 -16.89
N HIS A 16 -4.56 -12.81 -16.19
CA HIS A 16 -4.17 -11.46 -15.81
C HIS A 16 -4.44 -11.15 -14.33
N TRP A 17 -3.61 -10.28 -13.73
CA TRP A 17 -3.87 -9.73 -12.41
C TRP A 17 -4.77 -8.50 -12.51
N TYR A 18 -5.87 -8.49 -11.76
CA TYR A 18 -6.80 -7.37 -11.66
C TYR A 18 -6.75 -6.76 -10.26
N THR A 19 -6.65 -5.43 -10.18
CA THR A 19 -6.62 -4.69 -8.91
C THR A 19 -8.03 -4.44 -8.35
N PHE A 20 -8.21 -4.73 -7.07
CA PHE A 20 -9.45 -4.48 -6.33
C PHE A 20 -9.18 -3.72 -5.04
N ASP A 21 -9.95 -2.68 -4.80
CA ASP A 21 -9.86 -1.88 -3.59
C ASP A 21 -11.26 -1.65 -3.03
N ALA A 22 -11.66 -2.50 -2.09
CA ALA A 22 -12.99 -2.44 -1.48
C ALA A 22 -13.23 -1.15 -0.68
N ARG A 23 -12.16 -0.48 -0.21
CA ARG A 23 -12.27 0.75 0.57
C ARG A 23 -12.47 1.97 -0.34
N ASN A 24 -11.79 1.98 -1.49
CA ASN A 24 -11.82 3.07 -2.45
C ASN A 24 -12.10 2.54 -3.85
N ASN A 25 -13.29 1.95 -4.06
CA ASN A 25 -13.70 1.33 -5.32
C ASN A 25 -14.08 2.37 -6.40
N VAL A 26 -13.20 3.34 -6.60
CA VAL A 26 -13.25 4.38 -7.62
C VAL A 26 -11.90 4.39 -8.34
N PRO A 27 -11.87 4.61 -9.67
CA PRO A 27 -10.61 4.73 -10.40
C PRO A 27 -9.71 5.80 -9.76
N ARG A 28 -8.46 5.43 -9.47
CA ARG A 28 -7.43 6.34 -8.94
C ARG A 28 -6.21 6.28 -9.85
N ILE A 29 -5.76 7.43 -10.31
CA ILE A 29 -4.65 7.59 -11.26
C ILE A 29 -3.25 7.39 -10.64
N GLY A 30 -3.14 7.31 -9.30
CA GLY A 30 -1.85 7.35 -8.60
C GLY A 30 -1.69 6.30 -7.51
N ARG A 31 -1.63 5.01 -7.88
CA ARG A 31 -1.17 3.94 -6.97
C ARG A 31 0.32 3.76 -7.15
N VAL A 32 1.09 3.97 -6.08
CA VAL A 32 2.51 3.61 -6.02
C VAL A 32 2.60 2.27 -5.30
N LEU A 33 2.94 1.21 -6.02
CA LEU A 33 3.11 -0.12 -5.42
C LEU A 33 4.37 -0.14 -4.56
N ILE A 34 4.20 -0.41 -3.26
CA ILE A 34 5.33 -0.59 -2.33
C ILE A 34 5.77 -2.05 -2.28
N ALA A 35 4.83 -2.98 -2.09
CA ALA A 35 5.10 -4.41 -2.00
C ALA A 35 3.85 -5.24 -2.35
N ARG A 36 4.08 -6.50 -2.73
CA ARG A 36 3.04 -7.52 -2.97
C ARG A 36 3.43 -8.81 -2.25
N GLY A 37 2.47 -9.43 -1.57
CA GLY A 37 2.63 -10.69 -0.86
C GLY A 37 1.28 -11.39 -0.70
N ARG A 38 1.25 -12.56 -0.06
CA ARG A 38 -0.01 -13.32 0.13
C ARG A 38 -0.96 -12.58 1.08
N ASP A 39 -0.40 -11.95 2.11
CA ASP A 39 -1.12 -11.15 3.10
C ASP A 39 -0.17 -10.15 3.79
N ALA A 40 -0.65 -9.49 4.84
CA ALA A 40 0.09 -8.49 5.60
C ALA A 40 1.36 -9.00 6.29
N ALA A 41 1.53 -10.32 6.50
CA ALA A 41 2.75 -10.87 7.06
C ALA A 41 3.92 -10.79 6.07
N ASP A 42 3.65 -10.97 4.77
CA ASP A 42 4.66 -10.88 3.72
C ASP A 42 5.02 -9.41 3.38
N VAL A 43 4.16 -8.44 3.73
CA VAL A 43 4.29 -7.01 3.36
C VAL A 43 4.10 -6.04 4.53
N ALA A 44 4.57 -6.42 5.72
CA ALA A 44 4.49 -5.58 6.90
C ALA A 44 5.25 -4.26 6.71
N ILE A 45 4.68 -3.14 7.19
CA ILE A 45 5.38 -1.84 7.21
C ILE A 45 6.60 -1.88 8.14
N SER A 46 6.50 -2.63 9.24
CA SER A 46 7.58 -2.84 10.20
C SER A 46 7.40 -4.18 10.91
N SER A 47 8.49 -4.90 11.12
CA SER A 47 8.54 -6.13 11.91
C SER A 47 9.56 -5.94 13.04
N THR A 48 9.11 -6.04 14.28
CA THR A 48 9.96 -5.79 15.46
C THR A 48 10.07 -7.04 16.33
N PHE A 49 11.26 -7.24 16.92
CA PHE A 49 11.55 -8.36 17.82
C PHE A 49 12.14 -7.80 19.12
N GLY A 50 11.38 -7.86 20.21
CA GLY A 50 11.70 -7.20 21.48
C GLY A 50 10.95 -5.86 21.69
N PRO A 51 11.11 -5.21 22.85
CA PRO A 51 10.35 -3.99 23.18
C PRO A 51 10.62 -2.84 22.20
N ASN A 52 9.57 -2.29 21.61
CA ASN A 52 9.63 -1.15 20.70
C ASN A 52 8.42 -0.24 20.89
N ILE A 53 8.60 1.07 20.71
CA ILE A 53 7.52 2.06 20.72
C ILE A 53 7.62 2.90 19.45
N LEU A 54 6.60 2.84 18.60
CA LEU A 54 6.43 3.77 17.48
C LEU A 54 6.15 5.18 18.03
N LYS A 55 7.14 6.07 17.92
CA LYS A 55 7.02 7.46 18.42
C LYS A 55 6.38 8.41 17.42
N ARG A 56 6.54 8.15 16.13
CA ARG A 56 6.03 9.00 15.04
C ARG A 56 5.78 8.14 13.80
N PHE A 57 4.71 8.45 13.08
CA PHE A 57 4.36 7.84 11.82
C PHE A 57 3.86 8.93 10.87
N GLU A 58 4.52 9.07 9.73
CA GLU A 58 4.23 10.11 8.73
C GLU A 58 4.36 9.50 7.34
N VAL A 59 3.33 9.66 6.53
CA VAL A 59 3.28 9.21 5.12
C VAL A 59 3.08 10.46 4.26
N ARG A 60 3.96 10.65 3.26
CA ARG A 60 3.92 11.78 2.33
C ARG A 60 4.14 11.26 0.91
N THR A 61 3.48 11.92 -0.04
CA THR A 61 3.70 11.74 -1.47
C THR A 61 3.65 13.11 -2.10
N ASP A 62 4.70 13.49 -2.80
CA ASP A 62 4.82 14.79 -3.47
C ASP A 62 4.80 14.57 -5.00
N GLU A 63 4.11 15.44 -5.73
CA GLU A 63 4.18 15.48 -7.18
C GLU A 63 5.56 16.02 -7.61
N VAL A 64 6.17 15.39 -8.62
CA VAL A 64 7.47 15.80 -9.16
C VAL A 64 7.24 16.44 -10.53
N VAL A 65 7.74 17.65 -10.73
CA VAL A 65 7.73 18.31 -12.05
C VAL A 65 8.88 17.71 -12.87
N GLU A 66 8.60 17.15 -14.04
CA GLU A 66 9.64 16.76 -15.01
C GLU A 66 10.41 18.00 -15.46
N GLY A 67 11.75 17.91 -15.44
CA GLY A 67 12.65 18.96 -15.92
C GLY A 67 12.90 18.90 -17.42
#